data_AF-A0A6N7V827-F1
#
_entry.id   AF-A0A6N7V827-F1
#
_cell.length_a   1.000
_cell.length_b   1.000
_cell.length_c   1.000
_cell.angle_alpha   90.00
_cell.angle_beta   90.00
_cell.angle_gamma   90.00
#
_symmetry.space_group_name_H-M   'P 1'
#
loop_
_entity.id
_entity.type
_entity.pdbx_description
1 polymer ?
#
loop_
_entity_poly.entity_id
_entity_poly.type
_entity_poly.pdbx_seq_one_letter_code
_entity_poly.pdbx_strand_id
1 'polypeptide(L)' 'MAAVFDVDPEYLIQDGGKLPERVEAELELIRSMRRAEVRNFAARALGPVDPEALRAIAKILDEDD' A
#
# COMPACT_ATOMS: atom_id res chain seq x y z
N MET A 1 1.16 -14.89 -22.28
CA MET A 1 0.87 -13.97 -21.15
C MET A 1 1.50 -14.48 -19.87
N ALA A 2 1.21 -15.70 -19.38
CA ALA A 2 1.88 -16.30 -18.21
C ALA A 2 3.43 -16.27 -18.28
N ALA A 3 4.00 -16.66 -19.42
CA ALA A 3 5.45 -16.60 -19.65
C ALA A 3 6.06 -15.18 -19.63
N VAL A 4 5.27 -14.14 -19.92
CA VAL A 4 5.76 -12.74 -19.86
C VAL A 4 5.96 -12.32 -18.41
N PHE A 5 5.09 -12.81 -17.54
CA PHE A 5 5.14 -12.52 -16.11
C PHE A 5 5.90 -13.59 -15.32
N ASP A 6 6.41 -14.64 -15.96
CA ASP A 6 7.07 -15.78 -15.34
C ASP A 6 6.27 -16.33 -14.13
N VAL A 7 5.00 -16.66 -14.42
CA VAL A 7 4.04 -17.22 -13.46
C VAL A 7 3.38 -18.47 -14.04
N ASP A 8 2.82 -19.30 -13.16
CA ASP A 8 1.95 -20.40 -13.56
C ASP A 8 0.72 -19.86 -14.31
N PRO A 9 0.33 -20.43 -15.47
CA PRO A 9 -0.89 -20.03 -16.17
C PRO A 9 -2.17 -20.08 -15.32
N GLU A 10 -2.28 -21.01 -14.36
CA GLU A 10 -3.44 -21.12 -13.47
C GLU A 10 -3.64 -19.86 -12.63
N TYR A 11 -2.55 -19.20 -12.24
CA TYR A 11 -2.61 -17.93 -11.49
C TYR A 11 -3.39 -16.83 -12.23
N LEU A 12 -3.34 -16.81 -13.57
CA LEU A 12 -3.99 -15.76 -14.37
C LEU A 12 -5.46 -16.06 -14.71
N ILE A 13 -5.88 -17.31 -14.57
CA ILE A 13 -7.16 -17.80 -15.12
C ILE A 13 -8.11 -18.25 -14.01
N GLN A 14 -7.57 -18.74 -12.90
CA GLN A 14 -8.36 -19.26 -11.79
C GLN A 14 -8.53 -18.21 -10.68
N ASP A 15 -9.77 -17.88 -10.37
CA ASP A 15 -10.09 -17.14 -9.16
C ASP A 15 -9.62 -17.92 -7.91
N GLY A 16 -8.79 -17.28 -7.09
CA GLY A 16 -8.17 -17.90 -5.92
C GLY A 16 -7.02 -18.86 -6.25
N GLY A 17 -6.49 -18.83 -7.48
CA GLY A 17 -5.27 -19.55 -7.85
C GLY A 17 -4.08 -19.18 -6.95
N LYS A 18 -3.12 -20.10 -6.84
CA LYS A 18 -1.95 -19.91 -5.96
C LYS A 18 -1.16 -18.68 -6.38
N LEU A 19 -1.06 -17.69 -5.50
CA LEU A 19 -0.22 -16.51 -5.71
C LEU A 19 1.26 -16.90 -5.65
N PRO A 20 2.07 -16.61 -6.69
CA PRO A 20 3.51 -16.85 -6.64
C PRO A 20 4.21 -15.88 -5.66
N GLU A 21 5.15 -16.39 -4.86
CA GLU A 21 5.86 -15.61 -3.83
C GLU A 21 6.55 -14.35 -4.41
N ARG A 22 7.14 -14.44 -5.60
CA ARG A 22 7.76 -13.28 -6.27
C ARG A 22 6.74 -12.18 -6.57
N VAL A 23 5.56 -12.56 -7.06
CA VAL A 23 4.48 -11.61 -7.37
C VAL A 23 3.95 -10.97 -6.09
N GLU A 24 3.82 -11.74 -5.01
CA GLU A 24 3.46 -11.22 -3.70
C GLU A 24 4.46 -10.17 -3.19
N ALA A 25 5.76 -10.46 -3.29
CA ALA A 25 6.83 -9.53 -2.89
C ALA A 25 6.81 -8.24 -3.72
N GLU A 26 6.62 -8.34 -5.04
CA GLU A 26 6.50 -7.18 -5.93
C GLU A 26 5.26 -6.33 -5.61
N LEU A 27 4.12 -6.97 -5.34
CA LEU A 27 2.90 -6.28 -4.93
C LEU A 27 3.08 -5.57 -3.59
N GLU A 28 3.76 -6.19 -2.63
CA GLU A 28 4.03 -5.55 -1.33
C GLU A 28 4.99 -4.37 -1.47
N LEU A 29 5.99 -4.47 -2.36
CA LEU A 29 6.83 -3.33 -2.70
C LEU A 29 5.99 -2.17 -3.26
N ILE A 30 5.12 -2.43 -4.25
CA ILE A 30 4.23 -1.40 -4.82
C ILE A 30 3.34 -0.76 -3.75
N ARG A 31 2.75 -1.57 -2.85
CA ARG A 31 1.94 -1.05 -1.73
C ARG A 31 2.78 -0.19 -0.80
N SER A 32 4.01 -0.58 -0.48
CA SER A 32 4.91 0.20 0.37
C SER A 32 5.28 1.55 -0.24
N MET A 33 5.54 1.59 -1.55
CA MET A 33 5.80 2.82 -2.29
C MET A 33 4.58 3.75 -2.26
N ARG A 34 3.37 3.23 -2.51
CA ARG A 34 2.14 4.03 -2.41
C ARG A 34 1.92 4.60 -1.02
N ARG A 35 2.14 3.81 0.03
CA ARG A 35 2.05 4.31 1.42
C ARG A 35 3.07 5.42 1.68
N ALA A 36 4.29 5.29 1.16
CA ALA A 36 5.32 6.32 1.30
C ALA A 36 4.94 7.61 0.54
N GLU A 37 4.39 7.50 -0.67
CA GLU A 37 3.89 8.65 -1.42
C GLU A 37 2.77 9.38 -0.69
N VAL A 38 1.78 8.66 -0.17
CA VAL A 38 0.68 9.22 0.63
C VAL A 38 1.23 9.94 1.86
N ARG A 39 2.16 9.31 2.59
CA ARG A 39 2.81 9.93 3.75
C ARG A 39 3.57 11.20 3.38
N ASN A 40 4.33 11.19 2.28
CA ASN A 40 5.07 12.35 1.80
C ASN A 40 4.15 13.48 1.30
N PHE A 41 3.00 13.13 0.72
CA PHE A 41 1.97 14.09 0.35
C PHE A 41 1.34 14.71 1.60
N ALA A 42 0.91 13.88 2.56
CA ALA A 42 0.36 14.33 3.83
C ALA A 42 1.36 15.21 4.59
N ALA A 43 2.62 14.81 4.72
CA ALA A 43 3.65 15.58 5.39
C ALA A 43 3.88 16.96 4.73
N ARG A 44 3.81 17.04 3.41
CA ARG A 44 3.89 18.33 2.68
C ARG A 44 2.64 19.19 2.88
N ALA A 45 1.46 18.59 2.84
CA ALA A 45 0.19 19.28 3.10
C ALA A 45 0.07 19.76 4.56
N LEU A 46 0.70 19.01 5.49
CA LEU A 46 0.76 19.30 6.92
C LEU A 46 1.95 20.19 7.32
N GLY A 47 2.85 20.51 6.39
CA GLY A 47 3.99 21.41 6.64
C GLY A 47 3.61 22.79 7.23
N PRO A 48 2.48 23.42 6.87
CA PRO A 48 1.98 24.62 7.53
C PRO A 48 0.97 24.35 8.67
N VAL A 49 0.76 23.10 9.07
CA VAL A 49 -0.26 22.74 10.07
C VAL A 49 0.37 22.60 11.46
N ASP A 50 -0.25 23.30 12.41
CA ASP A 50 0.11 23.31 13.83
C ASP A 50 0.24 21.88 14.41
N PRO A 51 1.36 21.53 15.07
CA PRO A 51 1.54 20.26 15.78
C PRO A 51 0.40 19.85 16.73
N GLU A 52 -0.42 20.80 17.19
CA GLU A 52 -1.63 20.51 17.99
C GLU A 52 -2.75 19.88 17.14
N ALA A 53 -3.01 20.42 15.94
CA ALA A 53 -4.04 19.89 15.03
C ALA A 53 -3.68 18.47 14.53
N LEU A 54 -2.40 18.23 14.28
CA LEU A 54 -1.88 16.91 13.91
C LEU A 54 -2.12 15.86 15.01
N ARG A 55 -1.91 16.24 16.28
CA ARG A 55 -2.20 15.38 17.44
C ARG A 55 -3.68 15.11 17.63
N ALA A 56 -4.54 16.10 17.37
CA ALA A 56 -5.99 15.92 17.41
C ALA A 56 -6.48 14.94 16.34
N ILE A 57 -5.96 15.04 15.10
CA ILE A 57 -6.30 14.11 14.01
C ILE A 57 -5.86 12.68 14.36
N ALA A 58 -4.63 12.50 14.84
CA ALA A 58 -4.12 11.18 15.23
C ALA A 58 -4.98 10.52 16.31
N LYS A 59 -5.42 11.30 17.31
CA LYS A 59 -6.28 10.80 18.38
C LYS A 59 -7.65 10.32 17.90
N ILE A 60 -8.24 11.00 16.91
CA ILE A 60 -9.51 10.58 16.31
C ILE A 60 -9.35 9.26 15.56
N LEU A 61 -8.25 9.09 14.81
CA LEU A 61 -7.96 7.85 14.09
C LEU A 61 -7.71 6.65 15.02
N ASP A 62 -7.08 6.85 16.17
CA ASP A 62 -6.82 5.80 17.16
C ASP A 62 -8.08 5.42 17.98
N GLU A 63 -9.11 6.27 18.01
CA GLU A 63 -10.39 6.00 18.72
C GLU A 63 -11.39 5.20 17.86
N ASP A 64 -11.15 5.07 16.56
CA ASP A 64 -12.00 4.36 15.58
C ASP A 64 -11.55 2.91 15.28
N ASP A 65 -10.51 2.40 15.96
CA ASP A 65 -10.06 0.98 15.96
C ASP A 65 -10.59 0.21 17.20
#